data_AF-A0AAE9MB62-F1
#
_entry.id   AF-A0AAE9MB62-F1
#
_cell.length_a   1.000
_cell.length_b   1.000
_cell.length_c   1.000
_cell.angle_alpha   90.00
_cell.angle_beta   90.00
_cell.angle_gamma   90.00
#
_symmetry.space_group_name_H-M   'P 1'
#
loop_
_entity.id
_entity.type
_entity.pdbx_description
1 polymer ?
#
loop_
_entity_poly.entity_id
_entity_poly.type
_entity_poly.pdbx_seq_one_letter_code
_entity_poly.pdbx_strand_id
1 'polypeptide(L)'
;MGTDLKQTKIGYYQNLDIELVTWDCTSAEVELSCACIFEHEMNNRSFSGGLAHLDEALNGRLNEIRKNNWFSAKLNDTLLINQTPSTIQASKVLLIGMGAPEEFTLERIKTAIKTVVKTTHQLELKSVAFAPSILDTGLNPPSGLNEVMLQALKEELDRHHQLHLQNLVKKSEIERWVFDAGFQNYEAKAEQYIKSFSKIFYS
;
A
#
# COMPACT_ATOMS: atom_id res chain seq x y z
N MET A 1 -23.70 9.29 -3.15
CA MET A 1 -23.09 10.58 -3.53
C MET A 1 -21.64 10.27 -3.79
N GLY A 2 -21.21 10.33 -5.06
CA GLY A 2 -19.81 10.03 -5.41
C GLY A 2 -18.92 11.06 -4.75
N THR A 3 -18.06 10.62 -3.83
CA THR A 3 -17.02 11.47 -3.29
C THR A 3 -16.05 11.76 -4.43
N ASP A 4 -15.93 13.04 -4.83
CA ASP A 4 -15.02 13.44 -5.90
C ASP A 4 -13.61 12.93 -5.61
N LEU A 5 -13.08 12.13 -6.54
CA LEU A 5 -11.71 11.64 -6.48
C LEU A 5 -10.75 12.81 -6.33
N LYS A 6 -9.94 12.82 -5.26
CA LYS A 6 -8.84 13.77 -5.12
C LYS A 6 -7.53 13.05 -5.44
N GLN A 7 -6.71 13.71 -6.24
CA GLN A 7 -5.40 13.23 -6.65
C GLN A 7 -4.41 14.39 -6.57
N THR A 8 -3.20 14.10 -6.09
CA THR A 8 -2.13 15.08 -6.01
C THR A 8 -0.81 14.41 -6.37
N LYS A 9 -0.14 14.95 -7.38
CA LYS A 9 1.23 14.55 -7.71
C LYS A 9 2.15 14.96 -6.57
N ILE A 10 2.84 14.00 -5.97
CA ILE A 10 3.81 14.22 -4.90
C ILE A 10 5.17 14.55 -5.51
N GLY A 11 5.59 13.80 -6.53
CA GLY A 11 6.90 13.96 -7.14
C GLY A 11 7.17 12.96 -8.25
N TYR A 12 8.37 13.06 -8.84
CA TYR A 12 8.87 12.13 -9.85
C TYR A 12 10.29 11.73 -9.47
N TYR A 13 10.60 10.43 -9.51
CA TYR A 13 11.91 9.91 -9.16
C TYR A 13 12.32 8.74 -10.05
N GLN A 14 13.52 8.82 -10.65
CA GLN A 14 14.01 7.88 -11.66
C GLN A 14 13.04 7.75 -12.85
N ASN A 15 12.15 6.76 -12.85
CA ASN A 15 11.10 6.52 -13.84
C ASN A 15 9.69 6.49 -13.22
N LEU A 16 9.56 6.90 -11.96
CA LEU A 16 8.37 6.69 -11.14
C LEU A 16 7.64 8.01 -10.87
N ASP A 17 6.39 8.12 -11.30
CA ASP A 17 5.45 9.12 -10.80
C ASP A 17 4.88 8.66 -9.45
N ILE A 18 4.97 9.53 -8.44
CA ILE A 18 4.46 9.26 -7.09
C ILE A 18 3.30 10.21 -6.79
N GLU A 19 2.19 9.64 -6.35
CA GLU A 19 0.92 10.35 -6.19
C GLU A 19 0.26 10.02 -4.84
N LEU A 20 -0.53 10.96 -4.32
CA LEU A 20 -1.51 10.73 -3.28
C LEU A 20 -2.89 10.69 -3.93
N VAL A 21 -3.72 9.71 -3.59
CA VAL A 21 -5.07 9.59 -4.17
C VAL A 21 -6.08 9.14 -3.11
N THR A 22 -7.33 9.60 -3.21
CA THR A 22 -8.45 9.13 -2.39
C THR A 22 -9.15 7.91 -2.98
N TRP A 23 -8.38 6.90 -3.37
CA TRP A 23 -8.89 5.59 -3.77
C TRP A 23 -8.96 4.63 -2.58
N ASP A 24 -9.71 3.55 -2.78
CA ASP A 24 -9.60 2.34 -1.98
C ASP A 24 -9.05 1.19 -2.83
N CYS A 25 -8.80 0.04 -2.21
CA CYS A 25 -8.20 -1.11 -2.88
C CYS A 25 -9.06 -1.70 -4.03
N THR A 26 -10.32 -1.27 -4.18
CA THR A 26 -11.24 -1.77 -5.21
C THR A 26 -11.27 -0.88 -6.45
N SER A 27 -11.11 0.43 -6.25
CA SER A 27 -11.24 1.45 -7.30
C SER A 27 -9.89 1.89 -7.90
N ALA A 28 -8.77 1.50 -7.29
CA ALA A 28 -7.45 1.84 -7.79
C ALA A 28 -7.18 1.24 -9.18
N GLU A 29 -7.04 2.12 -10.18
CA GLU A 29 -6.68 1.75 -11.56
C GLU A 29 -5.16 1.55 -11.68
N VAL A 30 -4.70 0.41 -11.18
CA VAL A 30 -3.29 -0.02 -11.15
C VAL A 30 -3.18 -1.52 -11.41
N GLU A 31 -1.99 -2.02 -11.72
CA GLU A 31 -1.79 -3.46 -11.91
C GLU A 31 -1.75 -4.22 -10.58
N LEU A 32 -1.24 -3.59 -9.51
CA LEU A 32 -1.16 -4.16 -8.16
C LEU A 32 -1.76 -3.21 -7.11
N SER A 33 -2.88 -3.58 -6.50
CA SER A 33 -3.39 -2.89 -5.31
C SER A 33 -2.91 -3.62 -4.05
N CYS A 34 -2.39 -2.89 -3.07
CA CYS A 34 -1.81 -3.47 -1.87
C CYS A 34 -2.55 -2.98 -0.63
N ALA A 35 -2.89 -3.90 0.27
CA ALA A 35 -3.49 -3.60 1.56
C ALA A 35 -2.70 -4.25 2.69
N CYS A 36 -2.35 -3.46 3.69
CA CYS A 36 -1.90 -3.99 4.97
C CYS A 36 -3.10 -4.56 5.74
N ILE A 37 -2.94 -5.73 6.34
CA ILE A 37 -3.98 -6.39 7.13
C ILE A 37 -3.36 -6.95 8.41
N PHE A 38 -4.08 -6.78 9.51
CA PHE A 38 -3.68 -7.24 10.84
C PHE A 38 -4.35 -8.57 11.19
N GLU A 39 -3.83 -9.26 12.19
CA GLU A 39 -4.41 -10.51 12.73
C GLU A 39 -5.87 -10.30 13.16
N HIS A 40 -6.15 -9.15 13.76
CA HIS A 40 -7.47 -8.65 14.13
C HIS A 40 -7.51 -7.13 14.06
N GLU A 41 -8.71 -6.56 14.04
CA GLU A 41 -8.90 -5.10 14.19
C GLU A 41 -8.91 -4.72 15.67
N MET A 42 -8.57 -3.47 16.02
CA MET A 42 -8.62 -2.98 17.40
C MET A 42 -10.00 -3.20 18.02
N ASN A 43 -10.03 -3.72 19.25
CA ASN A 43 -11.25 -4.11 19.96
C ASN A 43 -12.07 -5.22 19.28
N ASN A 44 -11.46 -6.02 18.41
CA ASN A 44 -12.10 -7.12 17.67
C ASN A 44 -13.31 -6.69 16.84
N ARG A 45 -13.29 -5.45 16.34
CA ARG A 45 -14.33 -4.95 15.43
C ARG A 45 -14.24 -5.61 14.05
N SER A 46 -15.32 -5.51 13.28
CA SER A 46 -15.31 -5.89 11.86
C SER A 46 -14.42 -4.95 11.03
N PHE A 47 -14.05 -5.39 9.83
CA PHE A 47 -13.43 -4.52 8.84
C PHE A 47 -14.21 -3.21 8.67
N SER A 48 -13.47 -2.12 8.45
CA SER A 48 -14.02 -0.81 8.17
C SER A 48 -13.22 -0.13 7.06
N GLY A 49 -13.73 0.97 6.51
CA GLY A 49 -13.02 1.73 5.48
C GLY A 49 -12.72 0.91 4.23
N GLY A 50 -11.50 1.06 3.69
CA GLY A 50 -11.08 0.38 2.46
C GLY A 50 -11.04 -1.15 2.59
N LEU A 51 -10.73 -1.68 3.78
CA LEU A 51 -10.79 -3.13 4.03
C LEU A 51 -12.23 -3.68 3.97
N ALA A 52 -13.23 -2.92 4.42
CA ALA A 52 -14.63 -3.33 4.29
C ALA A 52 -15.08 -3.32 2.83
N HIS A 53 -14.70 -2.30 2.06
CA HIS A 53 -14.98 -2.24 0.63
C HIS A 53 -14.29 -3.39 -0.12
N LEU A 54 -13.06 -3.74 0.27
CA LEU A 54 -12.35 -4.88 -0.30
C LEU A 54 -13.06 -6.20 -0.01
N ASP A 55 -13.52 -6.42 1.22
CA ASP A 55 -14.29 -7.62 1.57
C ASP A 55 -15.61 -7.70 0.78
N GLU A 56 -16.33 -6.58 0.65
CA GLU A 56 -17.54 -6.49 -0.16
C GLU A 56 -17.27 -6.82 -1.63
N ALA A 57 -16.22 -6.24 -2.22
CA ALA A 57 -15.82 -6.51 -3.60
C ALA A 57 -15.39 -7.97 -3.82
N LEU A 58 -14.86 -8.62 -2.78
CA LEU A 58 -14.53 -10.04 -2.75
C LEU A 58 -15.72 -10.93 -2.30
N ASN A 59 -16.91 -10.36 -2.14
CA ASN A 59 -18.14 -11.04 -1.75
C ASN A 59 -18.03 -11.78 -0.40
N GLY A 60 -17.41 -11.13 0.59
CA GLY A 60 -17.22 -11.64 1.96
C GLY A 60 -16.01 -12.57 2.15
N ARG A 61 -15.22 -12.82 1.09
CA ARG A 61 -14.12 -13.79 1.16
C ARG A 61 -12.94 -13.33 2.01
N LEU A 62 -12.75 -12.04 2.27
CA LEU A 62 -11.67 -11.59 3.15
C LEU A 62 -11.97 -12.02 4.59
N ASN A 63 -13.24 -11.93 5.01
CA ASN A 63 -13.71 -12.49 6.28
C ASN A 63 -13.60 -14.02 6.31
N GLU A 64 -13.91 -14.72 5.22
CA GLU A 64 -13.72 -16.18 5.14
C GLU A 64 -12.25 -16.57 5.26
N ILE A 65 -11.34 -15.86 4.59
CA ILE A 65 -9.89 -16.06 4.66
C ILE A 65 -9.42 -15.98 6.12
N ARG A 66 -9.86 -14.94 6.85
CA ARG A 66 -9.52 -14.77 8.27
C ARG A 66 -10.14 -15.87 9.14
N LYS A 67 -11.46 -16.11 9.02
CA LYS A 67 -12.20 -17.10 9.82
C LYS A 67 -11.62 -18.51 9.69
N ASN A 68 -11.19 -18.88 8.49
CA ASN A 68 -10.63 -20.20 8.20
C ASN A 68 -9.10 -20.26 8.36
N ASN A 69 -8.45 -19.14 8.74
CA ASN A 69 -6.99 -19.02 8.87
C ASN A 69 -6.24 -19.45 7.59
N TRP A 70 -6.78 -19.13 6.41
CA TRP A 70 -6.12 -19.35 5.11
C TRP A 70 -5.00 -18.33 4.86
N PHE A 71 -5.03 -17.23 5.58
CA PHE A 71 -3.97 -16.23 5.63
C PHE A 71 -3.84 -15.77 7.09
N SER A 72 -2.63 -15.87 7.66
CA SER A 72 -2.45 -15.63 9.10
C SER A 72 -2.40 -14.16 9.46
N ALA A 73 -2.07 -13.30 8.48
CA ALA A 73 -1.81 -11.88 8.68
C ALA A 73 -0.71 -11.57 9.71
N LYS A 74 0.10 -12.57 10.09
CA LYS A 74 1.32 -12.38 10.90
C LYS A 74 2.28 -11.46 10.18
N LEU A 75 3.17 -10.81 10.95
CA LEU A 75 4.16 -9.90 10.38
C LEU A 75 4.94 -10.56 9.24
N ASN A 76 4.91 -9.93 8.07
CA ASN A 76 5.56 -10.36 6.82
C ASN A 76 4.90 -11.55 6.10
N ASP A 77 3.76 -12.04 6.57
CA ASP A 77 2.94 -12.96 5.77
C ASP A 77 2.41 -12.22 4.54
N THR A 78 2.31 -12.89 3.38
CA THR A 78 1.78 -12.27 2.16
C THR A 78 0.82 -13.19 1.43
N LEU A 79 -0.25 -12.61 0.89
CA LEU A 79 -1.19 -13.31 0.02
C LEU A 79 -1.40 -12.49 -1.26
N LEU A 80 -1.07 -13.09 -2.40
CA LEU A 80 -1.36 -12.52 -3.71
C LEU A 80 -2.67 -13.11 -4.25
N ILE A 81 -3.69 -12.27 -4.37
CA ILE A 81 -4.92 -12.57 -5.10
C ILE A 81 -4.68 -12.16 -6.55
N ASN A 82 -4.50 -13.14 -7.44
CA ASN A 82 -4.23 -12.93 -8.87
C ASN A 82 -5.41 -13.34 -9.77
N GLN A 83 -6.55 -13.68 -9.16
CA GLN A 83 -7.84 -13.87 -9.83
C GLN A 83 -8.82 -12.86 -9.25
N THR A 84 -8.69 -11.60 -9.66
CA THR A 84 -9.56 -10.53 -9.16
C THR A 84 -10.92 -10.58 -9.88
N PRO A 85 -12.04 -10.43 -9.15
CA PRO A 85 -13.35 -10.26 -9.75
C PRO A 85 -13.46 -8.90 -10.45
N SER A 86 -14.43 -8.75 -11.37
CA SER A 86 -14.66 -7.49 -12.09
C SER A 86 -15.08 -6.31 -11.21
N THR A 87 -15.36 -6.55 -9.92
CA THR A 87 -15.61 -5.54 -8.88
C THR A 87 -14.33 -4.87 -8.38
N ILE A 88 -13.15 -5.39 -8.74
CA ILE A 88 -11.85 -4.82 -8.41
C ILE A 88 -11.16 -4.41 -9.71
N GLN A 89 -10.78 -3.13 -9.82
CA GLN A 89 -10.13 -2.60 -11.03
C GLN A 89 -8.70 -3.12 -11.19
N ALA A 90 -8.01 -3.35 -10.08
CA ALA A 90 -6.65 -3.86 -10.11
C ALA A 90 -6.58 -5.31 -10.61
N SER A 91 -5.56 -5.62 -11.42
CA SER A 91 -5.37 -6.98 -11.94
C SER A 91 -4.98 -7.98 -10.85
N LYS A 92 -4.37 -7.48 -9.76
CA LYS A 92 -3.88 -8.26 -8.62
C LYS A 92 -4.08 -7.45 -7.34
N VAL A 93 -4.36 -8.16 -6.24
CA VAL A 93 -4.36 -7.60 -4.90
C VAL A 93 -3.30 -8.31 -4.05
N LEU A 94 -2.43 -7.56 -3.39
CA LEU A 94 -1.47 -8.07 -2.43
C LEU A 94 -1.89 -7.70 -1.00
N LEU A 95 -2.17 -8.72 -0.19
CA LEU A 95 -2.35 -8.56 1.24
C LEU A 95 -1.03 -8.75 1.97
N ILE A 96 -0.73 -7.85 2.92
CA ILE A 96 0.51 -7.86 3.69
C ILE A 96 0.16 -7.95 5.16
N GLY A 97 0.60 -9.03 5.80
CA GLY A 97 0.39 -9.28 7.22
C GLY A 97 1.23 -8.33 8.09
N MET A 98 0.54 -7.63 9.00
CA MET A 98 1.14 -6.65 9.90
C MET A 98 1.27 -7.15 11.34
N GLY A 99 0.83 -8.38 11.62
CA GLY A 99 0.77 -8.98 12.95
C GLY A 99 -0.39 -8.44 13.79
N ALA A 100 -0.28 -8.57 15.11
CA ALA A 100 -1.20 -7.95 16.06
C ALA A 100 -1.14 -6.40 15.97
N PRO A 101 -2.29 -5.70 15.93
CA PRO A 101 -2.34 -4.25 15.82
C PRO A 101 -1.75 -3.52 17.03
N GLU A 102 -1.78 -4.13 18.22
CA GLU A 102 -1.21 -3.56 19.45
C GLU A 102 0.32 -3.44 19.40
N GLU A 103 0.97 -4.23 18.54
CA GLU A 103 2.42 -4.23 18.37
C GLU A 103 2.88 -3.40 17.14
N PHE A 104 1.97 -2.63 16.57
CA PHE A 104 2.24 -1.85 15.37
C PHE A 104 3.38 -0.84 15.59
N THR A 105 4.31 -0.79 14.62
CA THR A 105 5.40 0.20 14.58
C THR A 105 5.64 0.71 13.17
N LEU A 106 6.28 1.87 13.05
CA LEU A 106 6.71 2.42 11.77
C LEU A 106 7.65 1.49 10.98
N GLU A 107 8.47 0.69 11.68
CA GLU A 107 9.35 -0.30 11.03
C GLU A 107 8.58 -1.42 10.33
N ARG A 108 7.39 -1.80 10.84
CA ARG A 108 6.52 -2.76 10.15
C ARG A 108 6.04 -2.20 8.80
N ILE A 109 5.70 -0.91 8.74
CA ILE A 109 5.31 -0.25 7.48
C ILE A 109 6.48 -0.18 6.50
N LYS A 110 7.70 0.13 6.96
CA LYS A 110 8.87 0.08 6.08
C LYS A 110 9.03 -1.30 5.45
N THR A 111 8.79 -2.35 6.23
CA THR A 111 8.88 -3.73 5.75
C THR A 111 7.78 -4.03 4.74
N ALA A 112 6.55 -3.56 4.96
CA ALA A 112 5.46 -3.67 4.00
C ALA A 112 5.80 -3.00 2.65
N ILE A 113 6.33 -1.77 2.66
CA ILE A 113 6.76 -1.08 1.43
C ILE A 113 7.85 -1.87 0.70
N LYS A 114 8.86 -2.37 1.42
CA LYS A 114 9.92 -3.21 0.84
C LYS A 114 9.34 -4.46 0.17
N THR A 115 8.40 -5.13 0.84
CA THR A 115 7.70 -6.30 0.30
C THR A 115 6.96 -5.97 -1.00
N VAL A 116 6.24 -4.84 -1.03
CA VAL A 116 5.48 -4.41 -2.21
C VAL A 116 6.41 -4.13 -3.39
N VAL A 117 7.46 -3.34 -3.20
CA VAL A 117 8.40 -3.00 -4.28
C VAL A 117 9.05 -4.27 -4.84
N LYS A 118 9.52 -5.17 -3.97
CA LYS A 118 10.11 -6.46 -4.40
C LYS A 118 9.12 -7.32 -5.17
N THR A 119 7.89 -7.44 -4.67
CA THR A 119 6.84 -8.21 -5.33
C THR A 119 6.50 -7.63 -6.69
N THR A 120 6.43 -6.30 -6.79
CA THR A 120 6.17 -5.57 -8.04
C THR A 120 7.26 -5.85 -9.07
N HIS A 121 8.54 -5.82 -8.67
CA HIS A 121 9.64 -6.19 -9.56
C HIS A 121 9.62 -7.66 -9.99
N GLN A 122 9.33 -8.59 -9.07
CA GLN A 122 9.25 -10.03 -9.39
C GLN A 122 8.12 -10.35 -10.38
N LEU A 123 7.04 -9.58 -10.32
CA LEU A 123 5.89 -9.72 -11.21
C LEU A 123 5.98 -8.85 -12.47
N GLU A 124 7.04 -8.05 -12.62
CA GLU A 124 7.26 -7.14 -13.75
C GLU A 124 6.07 -6.20 -14.00
N LEU A 125 5.53 -5.63 -12.92
CA LEU A 125 4.39 -4.72 -12.96
C LEU A 125 4.85 -3.26 -12.99
N LYS A 126 4.02 -2.40 -13.58
CA LYS A 126 4.31 -0.98 -13.84
C LYS A 126 3.59 -0.02 -12.91
N SER A 127 2.47 -0.43 -12.32
CA SER A 127 1.68 0.47 -11.48
C SER A 127 1.22 -0.19 -10.17
N VAL A 128 1.34 0.57 -9.08
CA VAL A 128 1.05 0.12 -7.71
C VAL A 128 0.19 1.14 -6.99
N ALA A 129 -0.79 0.67 -6.23
CA ALA A 129 -1.45 1.43 -5.17
C ALA A 129 -1.17 0.78 -3.82
N PHE A 130 -0.82 1.59 -2.81
CA PHE A 130 -0.49 1.12 -1.48
C PHE A 130 -1.38 1.79 -0.42
N ALA A 131 -2.21 0.97 0.22
CA ALA A 131 -3.02 1.34 1.37
C ALA A 131 -2.39 0.77 2.66
N PRO A 132 -1.95 1.63 3.61
CA PRO A 132 -1.44 1.16 4.89
C PRO A 132 -2.56 0.66 5.83
N SER A 133 -3.83 0.97 5.55
CA SER A 133 -5.03 0.49 6.26
C SER A 133 -5.02 0.60 7.79
N ILE A 134 -4.21 1.49 8.34
CA ILE A 134 -4.06 1.69 9.80
C ILE A 134 -5.37 2.20 10.43
N LEU A 135 -6.02 3.16 9.78
CA LEU A 135 -7.30 3.72 10.24
C LEU A 135 -8.43 2.67 10.19
N ASP A 136 -8.44 1.87 9.12
CA ASP A 136 -9.38 0.76 8.93
C ASP A 136 -9.28 -0.27 10.06
N THR A 137 -8.09 -0.37 10.65
CA THR A 137 -7.78 -1.24 11.81
C THR A 137 -8.17 -0.63 13.16
N GLY A 138 -8.40 0.68 13.20
CA GLY A 138 -8.80 1.40 14.42
C GLY A 138 -7.61 1.94 15.20
N LEU A 139 -6.43 1.88 14.59
CA LEU A 139 -5.23 2.54 15.09
C LEU A 139 -5.21 4.00 14.61
N ASN A 140 -4.59 4.85 15.41
CA ASN A 140 -4.24 6.19 14.98
C ASN A 140 -2.91 6.14 14.21
N PRO A 141 -2.82 6.70 13.00
CA PRO A 141 -1.57 6.81 12.28
C PRO A 141 -0.52 7.55 13.13
N PRO A 142 0.66 6.95 13.39
CA PRO A 142 1.73 7.64 14.09
C PRO A 142 2.25 8.81 13.26
N SER A 143 2.82 9.81 13.93
CA SER A 143 3.51 10.91 13.26
C SER A 143 4.67 10.39 12.40
N GLY A 144 4.94 11.04 11.26
CA GLY A 144 6.03 10.66 10.36
C GLY A 144 5.76 9.42 9.50
N LEU A 145 4.56 8.84 9.52
CA LEU A 145 4.19 7.69 8.69
C LEU A 145 4.47 7.92 7.20
N ASN A 146 4.07 9.07 6.66
CA ASN A 146 4.29 9.45 5.27
C ASN A 146 5.79 9.55 4.93
N GLU A 147 6.60 10.15 5.81
CA GLU A 147 8.06 10.25 5.66
C GLU A 147 8.69 8.86 5.61
N VAL A 148 8.28 7.98 6.53
CA VAL A 148 8.76 6.61 6.61
C VAL A 148 8.41 5.79 5.35
N MET A 149 7.20 5.92 4.83
CA MET A 149 6.79 5.21 3.60
C MET A 149 7.59 5.70 2.38
N LEU A 150 7.74 7.01 2.23
CA LEU A 150 8.52 7.62 1.16
C LEU A 150 10.01 7.22 1.24
N GLN A 151 10.58 7.22 2.43
CA GLN A 151 11.96 6.80 2.68
C GLN A 151 12.16 5.33 2.30
N ALA A 152 11.27 4.44 2.77
CA ALA A 152 11.35 3.02 2.45
C ALA A 152 11.19 2.75 0.94
N LEU A 153 10.32 3.48 0.26
CA LEU A 153 10.12 3.39 -1.18
C LEU A 153 11.40 3.80 -1.92
N LYS A 154 11.96 4.98 -1.61
CA LYS A 154 13.21 5.45 -2.22
C LYS A 154 14.34 4.44 -2.03
N GLU A 155 14.54 4.00 -0.80
CA GLU A 155 15.62 3.09 -0.46
C GLU A 155 15.54 1.75 -1.21
N GLU A 156 14.33 1.20 -1.41
CA GLU A 156 14.19 -0.06 -2.14
C GLU A 156 14.35 0.13 -3.65
N LEU A 157 13.88 1.25 -4.21
CA LEU A 157 14.14 1.62 -5.61
C LEU A 157 15.63 1.81 -5.87
N ASP A 158 16.35 2.48 -4.97
CA ASP A 158 17.80 2.67 -5.06
C ASP A 158 18.54 1.34 -4.96
N ARG A 159 18.14 0.46 -4.02
CA ARG A 159 18.71 -0.90 -3.92
C ARG A 159 18.51 -1.68 -5.21
N HIS A 160 17.30 -1.70 -5.77
CA HIS A 160 17.02 -2.39 -7.02
C HIS A 160 17.81 -1.80 -8.19
N HIS A 161 17.94 -0.47 -8.25
CA HIS A 161 18.76 0.20 -9.26
C HIS A 161 20.24 -0.20 -9.16
N GLN A 162 20.82 -0.26 -7.96
CA GLN A 162 22.19 -0.73 -7.77
C GLN A 162 22.36 -2.18 -8.22
N LEU A 163 21.42 -3.07 -7.89
CA LEU A 163 21.44 -4.46 -8.37
C LEU A 163 21.37 -4.54 -9.90
N HIS A 164 20.59 -3.66 -10.54
CA HIS A 164 20.51 -3.56 -12.00
C HIS A 164 21.84 -3.13 -12.62
N LEU A 165 22.53 -2.13 -12.04
CA LEU A 165 23.86 -1.70 -12.49
C LEU A 165 24.91 -2.82 -12.38
N GLN A 166 24.75 -3.75 -11.44
CA GLN A 166 25.58 -4.95 -11.31
C GLN A 166 25.15 -6.10 -12.24
N ASN A 167 24.17 -5.90 -13.13
CA ASN A 167 23.59 -6.92 -14.01
C ASN A 167 22.99 -8.13 -13.27
N LEU A 168 22.52 -7.93 -12.03
CA LEU A 168 21.92 -9.00 -11.20
C LEU A 168 20.40 -9.09 -11.36
N VAL A 169 19.74 -8.00 -11.74
CA VAL A 169 18.29 -7.91 -11.94
C VAL A 169 17.95 -7.11 -13.18
N LYS A 170 16.74 -7.31 -13.71
CA LYS A 170 16.18 -6.47 -14.77
C LYS A 170 15.99 -5.03 -14.29
N LYS A 171 16.01 -4.08 -15.22
CA LYS A 171 15.64 -2.68 -14.95
C LYS A 171 14.22 -2.65 -14.37
N SER A 172 13.97 -1.73 -13.43
CA SER A 172 12.62 -1.45 -12.94
C SER A 172 11.69 -1.03 -14.09
N GLU A 173 10.51 -1.65 -14.17
CA GLU A 173 9.39 -1.21 -15.02
C GLU A 173 8.34 -0.41 -14.24
N ILE A 174 8.54 -0.21 -12.93
CA ILE A 174 7.58 0.55 -12.12
C ILE A 174 7.61 2.01 -12.59
N GLU A 175 6.47 2.46 -13.10
CA GLU A 175 6.24 3.78 -13.70
C GLU A 175 5.31 4.65 -12.83
N ARG A 176 4.42 4.02 -12.05
CA ARG A 176 3.44 4.73 -11.21
C ARG A 176 3.29 4.13 -9.82
N TRP A 177 3.36 4.97 -8.79
CA TRP A 177 3.09 4.58 -7.40
C TRP A 177 2.11 5.53 -6.75
N VAL A 178 1.01 4.96 -6.26
CA VAL A 178 -0.05 5.69 -5.56
C VAL A 178 -0.02 5.32 -4.08
N PHE A 179 0.00 6.33 -3.22
CA PHE A 179 -0.35 6.16 -1.82
C PHE A 179 -1.84 6.45 -1.65
N ASP A 180 -2.56 5.47 -1.11
CA ASP A 180 -3.98 5.61 -0.84
C ASP A 180 -4.17 6.36 0.48
N ALA A 181 -4.98 7.42 0.43
CA ALA A 181 -5.29 8.22 1.60
C ALA A 181 -6.79 8.47 1.68
N GLY A 182 -7.40 8.21 2.85
CA GLY A 182 -8.80 8.55 3.07
C GLY A 182 -9.09 10.05 2.87
N PHE A 183 -10.36 10.41 2.67
CA PHE A 183 -10.76 11.80 2.35
C PHE A 183 -10.47 12.82 3.45
N GLN A 184 -10.42 12.39 4.73
CA GLN A 184 -10.26 13.30 5.86
C GLN A 184 -8.89 13.99 5.83
N ASN A 185 -8.88 15.32 5.92
CA ASN A 185 -7.68 16.17 5.91
C ASN A 185 -6.76 15.90 4.69
N TYR A 186 -7.36 15.60 3.53
CA TYR A 186 -6.61 15.21 2.34
C TYR A 186 -5.56 16.25 1.93
N GLU A 187 -5.92 17.53 1.88
CA GLU A 187 -5.05 18.63 1.46
C GLU A 187 -3.83 18.75 2.38
N ALA A 188 -4.04 18.71 3.70
CA ALA A 188 -2.96 18.75 4.67
C ALA A 188 -2.03 17.52 4.56
N LYS A 189 -2.58 16.34 4.26
CA LYS A 189 -1.77 15.14 3.99
C LYS A 189 -0.96 15.34 2.72
N ALA A 190 -1.56 15.81 1.63
CA ALA A 190 -0.88 16.06 0.37
C ALA A 190 0.32 17.01 0.55
N GLU A 191 0.13 18.11 1.28
CA GLU A 191 1.21 19.05 1.63
C GLU A 191 2.34 18.36 2.43
N GLN A 192 2.00 17.52 3.41
CA GLN A 192 2.98 16.75 4.18
C GLN A 192 3.76 15.79 3.30
N TYR A 193 3.11 15.07 2.37
CA TYR A 193 3.79 14.18 1.42
C TYR A 193 4.73 14.95 0.50
N ILE A 194 4.32 16.08 -0.07
CA ILE A 194 5.17 16.92 -0.94
C ILE A 194 6.41 17.44 -0.18
N LYS A 195 6.21 17.88 1.07
CA LYS A 195 7.31 18.34 1.93
C LYS A 195 8.28 17.22 2.26
N SER A 196 7.77 16.06 2.67
CA SER A 196 8.60 14.88 2.96
C SER A 196 9.30 14.36 1.72
N PHE A 197 8.64 14.36 0.56
CA PHE A 197 9.26 13.98 -0.71
C PHE A 197 10.44 14.87 -1.03
N SER A 198 10.26 16.19 -1.00
CA SER A 198 11.36 17.14 -1.25
C SER A 198 12.53 16.93 -0.30
N LYS A 199 12.26 16.63 0.98
CA LYS A 199 13.30 16.35 1.98
C LYS A 199 14.06 15.04 1.70
N ILE A 200 13.37 13.98 1.27
CA ILE A 200 13.94 12.62 1.14
C ILE A 200 14.62 12.40 -0.21
N PHE A 201 14.03 12.93 -1.29
CA PHE A 201 14.45 12.63 -2.66
C PHE A 201 15.45 13.63 -3.23
N TYR A 202 15.58 14.81 -2.62
CA TYR A 202 16.53 15.85 -3.04
C TYR A 202 17.63 16.14 -2.00
N SER A 203 17.65 15.42 -0.88
CA SER A 203 18.81 15.39 0.04
C SER A 203 19.90 14.47 -0.48
#